data_AF-A0A9X2ERN3-F1
#
_entry.id   AF-A0A9X2ERN3-F1
#
_cell.length_a   1.000
_cell.length_b   1.000
_cell.length_c   1.000
_cell.angle_alpha   90.00
_cell.angle_beta   90.00
_cell.angle_gamma   90.00
#
_symmetry.space_group_name_H-M   'P 1'
#
loop_
_entity.id
_entity.type
_entity.pdbx_description
1 polymer ?
#
loop_
_entity_poly.entity_id
_entity_poly.type
_entity_poly.pdbx_seq_one_letter_code
_entity_poly.pdbx_strand_id
1 'polypeptide(L)' 'MLKNIRYLLVFAKVVETGSFRATAAHLDISVASASLYISKLEESLGVALLYRQYFGQF' A
#
# COMPACT_ATOMS: atom_id res chain seq x y z
N MET A 1 -4.85 -16.90 -7.20
CA MET A 1 -3.93 -16.30 -8.18
C MET A 1 -4.35 -14.91 -8.66
N LEU A 2 -5.64 -14.58 -8.84
CA LEU A 2 -6.08 -13.22 -9.26
C LEU A 2 -6.17 -12.14 -8.15
N LYS A 3 -6.15 -12.49 -6.86
CA LYS A 3 -6.27 -11.50 -5.77
C LYS A 3 -5.03 -10.59 -5.65
N ASN A 4 -3.87 -11.08 -6.07
CA ASN A 4 -2.59 -10.40 -5.86
C ASN A 4 -2.38 -9.19 -6.80
N ILE A 5 -3.03 -9.16 -7.97
CA ILE A 5 -2.86 -8.05 -8.93
C ILE A 5 -3.35 -6.73 -8.34
N ARG A 6 -4.51 -6.71 -7.66
CA ARG A 6 -5.00 -5.49 -7.01
C ARG A 6 -4.04 -5.02 -5.91
N TYR A 7 -3.48 -5.95 -5.14
CA TYR A 7 -2.57 -5.61 -4.06
C TYR A 7 -1.24 -5.06 -4.60
N LEU A 8 -0.74 -5.63 -5.69
CA LEU A 8 0.43 -5.10 -6.42
C LEU A 8 0.17 -3.70 -6.98
N LEU A 9 -1.01 -3.45 -7.53
CA LEU A 9 -1.38 -2.14 -8.07
C LEU A 9 -1.46 -1.07 -6.96
N VAL A 10 -2.02 -1.44 -5.81
CA VAL A 10 -2.02 -0.57 -4.63
C VAL A 10 -0.60 -0.34 -4.12
N PHE A 11 0.23 -1.38 -4.03
CA PHE A 11 1.64 -1.24 -3.64
C PHE A 11 2.40 -0.29 -4.56
N ALA A 12 2.32 -0.50 -5.88
CA ALA A 12 2.95 0.36 -6.87
C ALA A 12 2.52 1.83 -6.68
N LYS A 13 1.23 2.08 -6.44
CA LYS A 13 0.74 3.45 -6.23
C LYS A 13 1.15 4.04 -4.87
N VAL A 14 1.23 3.23 -3.81
CA VAL A 14 1.71 3.68 -2.50
C VAL A 14 3.16 4.12 -2.57
N VAL A 15 4.04 3.36 -3.23
CA VAL A 15 5.45 3.75 -3.38
C VAL A 15 5.64 4.94 -4.30
N GLU A 16 4.81 5.08 -5.34
CA GLU A 16 4.80 6.25 -6.24
C GLU A 16 4.38 7.53 -5.50
N THR A 17 3.37 7.45 -4.64
CA THR A 17 2.81 8.62 -3.94
C THR A 17 3.43 8.91 -2.58
N GLY A 18 4.11 7.93 -1.97
CA GLY A 18 4.57 7.99 -0.58
C GLY A 18 3.44 8.10 0.46
N SER A 19 2.16 7.93 0.07
CA SER A 19 1.01 8.24 0.92
C SER A 19 -0.17 7.32 0.67
N PHE A 20 -0.61 6.64 1.73
CA PHE A 20 -1.84 5.83 1.71
C PHE A 20 -3.08 6.67 1.45
N ARG A 21 -3.11 7.93 1.93
CA ARG A 21 -4.24 8.85 1.69
C ARG A 21 -4.31 9.26 0.21
N ALA A 22 -3.18 9.63 -0.38
CA ALA A 22 -3.14 9.99 -1.80
C ALA A 22 -3.48 8.78 -2.68
N THR A 23 -2.92 7.60 -2.37
CA THR A 23 -3.22 6.37 -3.10
C THR A 23 -4.71 6.02 -3.08
N ALA A 24 -5.34 6.12 -1.90
CA ALA A 24 -6.77 5.85 -1.75
C ALA A 24 -7.63 6.77 -2.64
N ALA A 25 -7.28 8.05 -2.70
CA ALA A 25 -7.95 9.02 -3.58
C ALA A 25 -7.71 8.70 -5.07
N HIS A 26 -6.50 8.31 -5.46
CA HIS A 26 -6.17 7.98 -6.86
C HIS A 26 -6.84 6.70 -7.37
N LEU A 27 -7.07 5.72 -6.49
CA LEU A 27 -7.61 4.42 -6.86
C LEU A 27 -9.11 4.26 -6.52
N ASP A 28 -9.76 5.32 -6.03
CA ASP A 28 -11.15 5.32 -5.58
C ASP A 28 -11.46 4.19 -4.58
N ILE A 29 -10.62 4.07 -3.54
CA ILE A 29 -10.80 3.11 -2.45
C ILE A 29 -10.65 3.80 -1.10
N SER A 30 -11.06 3.12 -0.02
CA SER A 30 -10.80 3.64 1.32
C SER A 30 -9.31 3.51 1.70
N VAL A 31 -8.82 4.40 2.58
CA VAL A 31 -7.46 4.30 3.16
C VAL A 31 -7.28 2.98 3.90
N ALA A 32 -8.32 2.49 4.58
CA ALA A 32 -8.30 1.19 5.25
C ALA A 32 -8.13 0.03 4.26
N SER A 33 -8.80 0.09 3.10
CA SER A 33 -8.63 -0.87 2.01
C SER A 33 -7.22 -0.84 1.45
N ALA A 34 -6.65 0.34 1.22
CA ALA A 34 -5.27 0.48 0.76
C ALA A 34 -4.29 -0.17 1.75
N SER A 35 -4.43 0.11 3.06
CA SER A 35 -3.61 -0.52 4.10
C SER A 35 -3.78 -2.04 4.15
N LEU A 36 -5.02 -2.54 4.10
CA LEU A 36 -5.32 -3.97 4.14
C LEU A 36 -4.70 -4.71 2.94
N TYR A 37 -4.73 -4.10 1.76
CA TYR A 37 -4.17 -4.68 0.54
C TYR A 37 -2.65 -4.80 0.61
N ILE A 38 -1.95 -3.82 1.19
CA ILE A 38 -0.52 -3.95 1.47
C ILE A 38 -0.26 -5.09 2.44
N SER A 39 -0.98 -5.15 3.57
CA SER A 39 -0.77 -6.23 4.54
C SER A 39 -1.03 -7.62 3.95
N LYS A 40 -2.03 -7.75 3.07
CA LYS A 40 -2.29 -9.01 2.36
C LYS A 40 -1.21 -9.37 1.34
N LEU A 41 -0.58 -8.37 0.71
CA LEU A 41 0.56 -8.60 -0.17
C LEU A 41 1.77 -9.09 0.61
N GLU A 42 2.12 -8.40 1.70
CA GLU A 42 3.24 -8.76 2.58
C GLU A 42 3.06 -10.17 3.16
N GLU A 43 1.86 -10.50 3.63
CA GLU A 43 1.50 -11.85 4.11
C GLU A 43 1.71 -12.90 3.00
N SER A 44 1.27 -12.61 1.78
CA SER A 44 1.40 -13.55 0.65
C SER A 44 2.84 -13.78 0.19
N LEU A 45 3.72 -12.80 0.40
CA LEU A 45 5.12 -12.86 0.03
C LEU A 45 6.02 -13.31 1.20
N GLY A 46 5.50 -13.30 2.42
CA GLY A 46 6.27 -13.60 3.64
C GLY A 46 7.33 -12.55 3.97
N VAL A 47 7.18 -11.31 3.46
CA VAL A 47 8.17 -10.23 3.63
C VAL A 47 7.48 -8.88 3.78
N ALA A 48 8.05 -8.03 4.65
CA ALA A 48 7.63 -6.63 4.76
C ALA A 48 8.11 -5.84 3.53
N LEU A 49 7.22 -5.08 2.92
CA LEU A 49 7.51 -4.27 1.72
C LEU A 49 7.69 -2.79 2.07
N LEU A 50 7.01 -2.30 3.10
CA LEU A 50 7.03 -0.88 3.47
C LEU A 50 7.53 -0.70 4.91
N TYR A 51 8.56 0.13 5.07
CA TYR A 51 8.97 0.64 6.38
C TYR A 51 8.38 2.02 6.59
N ARG A 52 7.50 2.15 7.61
CA ARG A 52 7.00 3.45 8.03
C ARG A 52 8.08 4.17 8.82
N GLN A 53 8.80 5.07 8.15
CA GLN A 53 9.60 6.07 8.84
C GLN A 53 8.77 7.34 9.01
N TYR A 54 8.71 7.85 10.24
CA TYR A 54 8.15 9.17 10.49
C TYR A 54 9.08 10.19 9.84
N PHE A 55 8.68 10.76 8.70
CA PHE A 55 9.36 11.94 8.15
C PHE A 55 8.80 13.18 8.86
N GLY A 56 9.29 13.41 10.08
CA GLY A 56 8.90 14.53 10.93
C GLY A 56 10.14 15.28 11.41
N GLN A 57 10.47 16.34 10.69
CA GLN A 57 11.26 17.53 11.07
C GLN A 57 12.65 17.29 11.69
N PHE A 58 13.68 17.40 10.86
CA PHE A 58 14.93 18.06 11.22
C PHE A 58 14.92 19.47 10.65
#